data_AF-A0A2R6J4B3-F1
#
_entry.id   AF-A0A2R6J4B3-F1
#
_cell.length_a   1.000
_cell.length_b   1.000
_cell.length_c   1.000
_cell.angle_alpha   90.00
_cell.angle_beta   90.00
_cell.angle_gamma   90.00
#
_symmetry.space_group_name_H-M   'P 1'
#
loop_
_entity.id
_entity.type
_entity.pdbx_description
1 polymer ?
#
loop_
_entity_poly.entity_id
_entity_poly.type
_entity_poly.pdbx_seq_one_letter_code
_entity_poly.pdbx_strand_id
1 'polypeptide(L)' 'MLVDGERAWVTFEAPPIDTDDFPECGAAFVRERPDGFATETVGVADAKLVEQRPLVDFGVGWLETNR' A
#
# COMPACT_ATOMS: atom_id res chain seq x y z
N MET A 1 4.96 -23.54 -4.77
CA MET A 1 6.42 -23.33 -4.82
C MET A 1 7.04 -24.58 -5.45
N LEU A 2 8.18 -24.47 -6.15
CA LEU A 2 8.97 -25.67 -6.45
C LEU A 2 9.87 -25.97 -5.26
N VAL A 3 9.84 -27.20 -4.74
CA VAL A 3 10.78 -27.71 -3.74
C VAL A 3 11.54 -28.82 -4.43
N ASP A 4 12.85 -28.65 -4.58
CA ASP A 4 13.73 -29.58 -5.31
C ASP A 4 13.25 -29.90 -6.74
N GLY A 5 12.69 -28.90 -7.43
CA GLY A 5 12.22 -29.04 -8.81
C GLY A 5 10.79 -29.58 -8.95
N GLU A 6 10.13 -29.96 -7.85
CA GLU A 6 8.77 -30.49 -7.87
C GLU A 6 7.75 -29.51 -7.29
N ARG A 7 6.54 -29.48 -7.87
CA ARG A 7 5.46 -28.63 -7.40
C ARG A 7 4.95 -29.10 -6.05
N ALA A 8 5.16 -28.30 -5.01
CA ALA A 8 4.69 -28.57 -3.66
C ALA A 8 3.74 -27.49 -3.14
N TRP A 9 2.81 -27.93 -2.28
CA TRP A 9 2.07 -27.06 -1.37
C TRP A 9 2.95 -26.80 -0.14
N VAL A 10 3.28 -25.54 0.10
CA VAL A 10 4.18 -25.14 1.19
C VAL A 10 3.39 -24.27 2.15
N THR A 11 3.41 -24.62 3.43
CA THR A 11 2.84 -23.81 4.50
C THR A 11 3.93 -22.93 5.11
N PHE A 12 3.60 -21.67 5.37
CA PHE A 12 4.49 -20.69 5.99
C PHE A 12 3.68 -19.76 6.88
N GLU A 13 4.36 -19.12 7.83
CA GLU A 13 3.77 -18.10 8.69
C GLU A 13 3.74 -16.76 7.95
N ALA A 14 2.61 -16.08 8.02
CA ALA A 14 2.44 -14.73 7.51
C ALA A 14 1.70 -13.90 8.56
N PRO A 15 2.02 -12.60 8.69
CA PRO A 15 1.19 -11.73 9.51
C PRO A 15 -0.23 -11.68 8.95
N PRO A 16 -1.26 -11.54 9.81
CA PRO A 16 -2.60 -11.23 9.33
C PRO A 16 -2.53 -9.88 8.61
N ILE A 17 -2.96 -9.87 7.35
CA ILE A 17 -3.04 -8.65 6.55
C ILE A 17 -4.47 -8.11 6.68
N ASP A 18 -4.56 -6.90 7.20
CA ASP A 18 -5.77 -6.09 7.22
C ASP A 18 -5.47 -4.81 6.43
N THR A 19 -6.39 -4.46 5.54
CA THR A 19 -6.29 -3.31 4.63
C THR A 19 -7.47 -2.37 4.73
N ASP A 20 -8.38 -2.57 5.70
CA ASP A 20 -9.62 -1.81 5.81
C ASP A 20 -9.36 -0.33 6.13
N ASP A 21 -8.24 -0.01 6.79
CA ASP A 21 -7.80 1.34 7.13
C ASP A 21 -6.99 2.05 6.01
N PHE A 22 -6.62 1.35 4.94
CA PHE A 22 -5.82 1.92 3.85
C PHE A 22 -6.51 3.08 3.11
N PRO A 23 -7.82 3.05 2.83
CA PRO A 23 -8.51 4.19 2.23
C PRO A 23 -8.43 5.46 3.07
N GLU A 24 -8.53 5.34 4.39
CA GLU A 24 -8.44 6.48 5.31
C GLU A 24 -7.00 7.01 5.39
N CYS A 25 -6.02 6.12 5.54
CA CYS A 25 -4.60 6.45 5.50
C CYS A 25 -4.23 7.15 4.18
N GLY A 26 -4.71 6.65 3.04
CA GLY A 26 -4.48 7.24 1.73
C GLY A 26 -5.10 8.63 1.58
N ALA A 27 -6.31 8.84 2.11
CA ALA A 27 -6.95 10.15 2.14
C ALA A 27 -6.20 11.14 3.03
N ALA A 28 -5.67 10.67 4.17
CA ALA A 28 -4.83 11.48 5.05
C ALA A 28 -3.51 11.88 4.36
N PHE A 29 -2.86 10.95 3.65
CA PHE A 29 -1.65 11.24 2.86
C PHE A 29 -1.91 12.34 1.83
N VAL A 30 -2.98 12.21 1.04
CA VAL A 30 -3.35 13.21 0.02
C VAL A 30 -3.59 14.58 0.63
N ARG A 31 -4.22 14.65 1.81
CA ARG A 31 -4.50 15.90 2.52
C ARG A 31 -3.24 16.54 3.11
N GLU A 32 -2.33 15.73 3.65
CA GLU A 32 -1.15 16.21 4.41
C GLU A 32 0.13 16.33 3.57
N ARG A 33 0.14 15.74 2.38
CA ARG A 33 1.23 15.78 1.40
C ARG A 33 0.67 16.15 0.02
N PRO A 34 0.17 17.39 -0.17
CA PRO A 34 -0.45 17.80 -1.44
C PRO A 34 0.50 17.72 -2.63
N ASP A 35 1.81 17.83 -2.41
CA ASP A 35 2.85 17.69 -3.43
C ASP A 35 3.43 16.27 -3.52
N GLY A 36 2.91 15.32 -2.73
CA GLY A 36 3.40 13.94 -2.63
C GLY A 36 2.85 12.98 -3.69
N PHE A 37 2.00 13.48 -4.59
CA PHE A 37 1.38 12.70 -5.65
C PHE A 37 1.08 13.57 -6.88
N ALA A 38 1.03 12.95 -8.06
CA ALA A 38 0.42 13.53 -9.25
C ALA A 38 -0.93 12.84 -9.52
N THR A 39 -1.92 13.57 -10.03
CA THR A 39 -3.22 13.01 -10.43
C THR A 39 -3.45 13.31 -11.90
N GLU A 40 -3.77 12.29 -12.67
CA GLU A 40 -4.09 12.38 -14.10
C GLU A 40 -5.08 11.27 -14.46
N THR A 41 -5.58 11.28 -15.71
CA THR A 41 -6.36 10.17 -16.23
C THR A 41 -5.51 9.23 -17.09
N VAL A 42 -5.80 7.93 -17.00
CA VAL A 42 -5.29 6.93 -17.94
C VAL A 42 -6.48 6.33 -18.68
N GLY A 43 -6.73 6.82 -19.89
CA GLY A 43 -7.97 6.54 -20.61
C GLY A 43 -9.17 7.18 -19.90
N VAL A 44 -10.05 6.36 -19.32
CA VAL A 44 -11.24 6.82 -18.57
C VAL A 44 -11.09 6.67 -17.05
N ALA A 45 -9.93 6.22 -16.56
CA ALA A 45 -9.69 5.97 -15.15
C ALA A 45 -8.92 7.13 -14.50
N ASP A 46 -9.35 7.54 -13.31
CA ASP A 46 -8.58 8.43 -12.44
C ASP A 46 -7.36 7.67 -11.91
N ALA A 47 -6.17 8.23 -12.08
CA ALA A 47 -4.92 7.64 -11.68
C ALA A 47 -4.14 8.59 -10.76
N LYS A 48 -3.36 7.99 -9.84
CA LYS A 48 -2.39 8.69 -9.01
C LYS A 48 -1.02 8.07 -9.17
N LEU A 49 -0.02 8.92 -9.43
CA LEU A 49 1.38 8.55 -9.36
C LEU A 49 1.93 9.02 -8.01
N VAL A 50 2.54 8.10 -7.27
CA VAL A 50 3.08 8.34 -5.92
C VAL A 50 4.49 7.78 -5.82
N GLU A 51 5.35 8.45 -5.06
CA GLU A 51 6.62 7.84 -4.65
C GLU A 51 6.38 6.84 -3.52
N GLN A 52 6.81 5.59 -3.70
CA GLN A 52 6.53 4.52 -2.76
C GLN A 52 7.11 4.79 -1.36
N ARG A 53 8.35 5.26 -1.26
CA ARG A 53 9.01 5.48 0.04
C ARG A 53 8.29 6.53 0.88
N PRO A 54 8.04 7.76 0.38
CA PRO A 54 7.24 8.73 1.13
C PRO A 54 5.85 8.23 1.55
N LEU A 55 5.17 7.45 0.70
CA LEU A 55 3.86 6.90 1.03
C LEU A 55 3.95 5.85 2.16
N VAL A 56 4.94 4.96 2.09
CA VAL A 56 5.15 3.93 3.12
C VAL A 56 5.57 4.56 4.44
N ASP A 57 6.51 5.52 4.41
CA ASP A 57 6.97 6.21 5.62
C ASP A 57 5.82 6.97 6.31
N PHE A 58 4.94 7.60 5.51
CA PHE A 58 3.70 8.18 6.03
C PHE A 58 2.79 7.13 6.64
N GLY A 59 2.57 6.02 5.93
CA GLY A 59 1.70 4.93 6.39
C GLY A 59 2.16 4.31 7.71
N VAL A 60 3.47 4.14 7.92
CA VAL A 60 4.03 3.65 9.19
C VAL A 60 3.60 4.56 10.35
N GLY A 61 3.86 5.87 10.27
CA GLY A 61 3.50 6.78 11.36
C GLY A 61 1.99 6.96 11.54
N TRP A 62 1.23 6.92 10.44
CA TRP A 62 -0.22 6.99 10.50
C TRP A 62 -0.81 5.76 11.19
N LEU A 63 -0.39 4.56 10.81
CA LEU A 63 -0.89 3.31 11.42
C LEU A 63 -0.47 3.18 12.89
N GLU A 64 0.71 3.68 13.30
CA GLU A 64 1.12 3.73 14.71
C GLU A 64 0.22 4.62 15.58
N THR A 65 -0.48 5.59 14.98
CA THR A 65 -1.30 6.57 15.71
C THR A 65 -2.80 6.24 15.69
N ASN A 66 -3.26 5.55 14.65
CA ASN A 66 -4.69 5.36 14.37
C ASN A 66 -5.17 3.91 14.52
N ARG A 67 -4.27 2.97 14.90
CA ARG A 67 -4.55 1.53 15.01
C ARG A 67 -4.28 0.96 16.40
#